data_AF-A0A644Z924-F1
#
_entry.id   AF-A0A644Z924-F1
#
_cell.length_a   1.000
_cell.length_b   1.000
_cell.length_c   1.000
_cell.angle_alpha   90.00
_cell.angle_beta   90.00
_cell.angle_gamma   90.00
#
_symmetry.space_group_name_H-M   'P 1'
#
loop_
_entity.id
_entity.type
_entity.pdbx_description
1 polymer ?
#
loop_
_entity_poly.entity_id
_entity_poly.type
_entity_poly.pdbx_seq_one_letter_code
_entity_poly.pdbx_strand_id
1 'polypeptide(L)'
;MKTLDYNTFVVHPDMAMYWNYKPALSAMGFEELYFAEELKVEEKIGLGISDKEYFQKTLEIIKKQKQPFYGVTVTITSHTPFDLPKEYQYLNLKEDLNKSEMGKYFQAIHYTDKQIGNFIDNLDKEGILDNTVIVLYGDHTGVHKYFQDKINMMKNKEEWWTNNDNKIPLLVYNKNSPPRTISTYGGPVDLVPTLGYLMGVDNKHYNTGMGRNLLNTNKDFVILSNFEVIGNVTEEEKNKFKTYLILSDKLIRSNYFYKKQ
;
A
#
# COMPACT_ATOMS: atom_id res chain seq x y z
N MET A 1 9.17 7.07 -14.79
CA MET A 1 9.59 5.67 -15.06
C MET A 1 9.78 5.41 -16.54
N LYS A 2 8.76 5.59 -17.41
CA LYS A 2 8.94 5.43 -18.87
C LYS A 2 10.06 6.29 -19.47
N THR A 3 10.24 7.51 -18.97
CA THR A 3 11.35 8.41 -19.36
C THR A 3 12.74 7.90 -18.97
N LEU A 4 12.81 6.83 -18.19
CA LEU A 4 14.02 6.12 -17.77
C LEU A 4 14.05 4.69 -18.34
N ASP A 5 13.24 4.40 -19.37
CA ASP A 5 13.14 3.10 -20.05
C ASP A 5 12.68 1.91 -19.18
N TYR A 6 11.90 2.18 -18.13
CA TYR A 6 11.31 1.13 -17.30
C TYR A 6 10.10 0.46 -17.97
N ASN A 7 10.08 -0.87 -17.98
CA ASN A 7 8.87 -1.65 -18.22
C ASN A 7 7.88 -1.44 -17.07
N THR A 8 6.59 -1.25 -17.34
CA THR A 8 5.61 -1.00 -16.28
C THR A 8 4.52 -2.06 -16.27
N PHE A 9 4.30 -2.68 -15.11
CA PHE A 9 3.28 -3.71 -14.96
C PHE A 9 2.53 -3.63 -13.64
N VAL A 10 1.31 -4.16 -13.63
CA VAL A 10 0.49 -4.36 -12.44
C VAL A 10 0.08 -5.81 -12.36
N VAL A 11 0.21 -6.42 -11.18
CA VAL A 11 -0.48 -7.66 -10.84
C VAL A 11 -1.55 -7.30 -9.82
N HIS A 12 -2.79 -7.73 -10.04
CA HIS A 12 -3.91 -7.40 -9.16
C HIS A 12 -4.69 -8.67 -8.79
N PRO A 13 -5.02 -8.91 -7.52
CA PRO A 13 -5.67 -10.14 -7.06
C PRO A 13 -7.18 -10.18 -7.33
N ASP A 14 -7.70 -9.19 -8.06
CA ASP A 14 -9.12 -8.93 -8.27
C ASP A 14 -9.44 -8.87 -9.76
N MET A 15 -10.73 -8.89 -10.11
CA MET A 15 -11.14 -8.87 -11.52
C MET A 15 -10.84 -7.54 -12.22
N ALA A 16 -10.50 -7.58 -13.51
CA ALA A 16 -10.06 -6.40 -14.28
C ALA A 16 -11.02 -5.20 -14.24
N MET A 17 -12.33 -5.47 -14.22
CA MET A 17 -13.36 -4.44 -14.22
C MET A 17 -13.84 -4.06 -12.83
N TYR A 18 -13.43 -4.78 -11.78
CA TYR A 18 -13.74 -4.40 -10.41
C TYR A 18 -13.10 -3.04 -10.10
N TRP A 19 -13.82 -2.16 -9.39
CA TRP A 19 -13.43 -0.76 -9.15
C TRP A 19 -12.92 0.03 -10.37
N ASN A 20 -13.26 -0.40 -11.59
CA ASN A 20 -12.73 0.19 -12.83
C ASN A 20 -11.18 0.13 -12.94
N TYR A 21 -10.54 -0.91 -12.38
CA TYR A 21 -9.08 -1.03 -12.33
C TYR A 21 -8.43 -0.96 -13.71
N LYS A 22 -8.84 -1.82 -14.66
CA LYS A 22 -8.18 -1.90 -15.97
C LYS A 22 -8.22 -0.58 -16.72
N PRO A 23 -9.37 0.12 -16.85
CA PRO A 23 -9.38 1.45 -17.46
C PRO A 23 -8.53 2.48 -16.72
N ALA A 24 -8.58 2.50 -15.38
CA ALA A 24 -7.81 3.45 -14.57
C ALA A 24 -6.29 3.24 -14.70
N LEU A 25 -5.82 1.99 -14.55
CA LEU A 25 -4.39 1.65 -14.62
C LEU A 25 -3.84 1.83 -16.04
N SER A 26 -4.64 1.53 -17.07
CA SER A 26 -4.28 1.81 -18.47
C SER A 26 -4.13 3.32 -18.70
N ALA A 27 -5.04 4.14 -18.16
CA ALA A 27 -4.98 5.60 -18.28
C ALA A 27 -3.79 6.20 -17.50
N MET A 28 -3.32 5.54 -16.43
CA MET A 28 -2.08 5.89 -15.72
C MET A 28 -0.81 5.50 -16.51
N GLY A 29 -0.94 4.73 -17.59
CA GLY A 29 0.15 4.40 -18.51
C GLY A 29 0.91 3.12 -18.17
N PHE A 30 0.35 2.22 -17.35
CA PHE A 30 0.87 0.86 -17.19
C PHE A 30 0.71 0.05 -18.49
N GLU A 31 1.72 -0.73 -18.85
CA GLU A 31 1.77 -1.44 -20.14
C GLU A 31 1.24 -2.87 -20.04
N GLU A 32 1.62 -3.58 -18.97
CA GLU A 32 1.18 -4.95 -18.72
C GLU A 32 0.26 -4.98 -17.49
N LEU A 33 -0.93 -5.55 -17.64
CA LEU A 33 -1.91 -5.64 -16.55
C LEU A 33 -2.38 -7.08 -16.40
N TYR A 34 -2.09 -7.68 -15.24
CA TYR A 34 -2.43 -9.05 -14.91
C TYR A 34 -3.49 -9.05 -13.79
N PHE A 35 -4.65 -9.63 -14.05
CA PHE A 35 -5.78 -9.68 -13.11
C PHE A 35 -6.13 -11.10 -12.70
N ALA A 36 -6.96 -11.25 -11.66
CA ALA A 36 -7.29 -12.54 -11.03
C ALA A 36 -7.68 -13.65 -12.03
N GLU A 37 -8.51 -13.31 -13.02
CA GLU A 37 -8.99 -14.24 -14.05
C GLU A 37 -7.88 -14.81 -14.95
N GLU A 38 -6.74 -14.13 -15.04
CA GLU A 38 -5.58 -14.54 -15.85
C GLU A 38 -4.55 -15.35 -15.06
N LEU A 39 -4.51 -15.18 -13.73
CA LEU A 39 -3.49 -15.80 -12.86
C LEU A 39 -3.69 -17.31 -12.67
N LYS A 40 -4.90 -17.84 -12.97
CA LYS A 40 -5.27 -19.26 -12.84
C LYS A 40 -4.90 -19.82 -11.47
N VAL A 41 -5.34 -19.13 -10.41
CA VAL A 41 -5.09 -19.51 -9.02
C VAL A 41 -6.30 -20.26 -8.46
N GLU A 42 -6.04 -21.31 -7.69
CA GLU A 42 -7.09 -22.20 -7.16
C GLU A 42 -7.39 -21.89 -5.70
N GLU A 43 -6.37 -21.60 -4.89
CA GLU A 43 -6.56 -21.31 -3.48
C GLU A 43 -7.20 -19.93 -3.28
N LYS A 44 -8.36 -19.94 -2.61
CA LYS A 44 -9.11 -18.73 -2.27
C LYS A 44 -9.26 -18.63 -0.76
N ILE A 45 -9.00 -17.44 -0.24
CA ILE A 45 -9.19 -17.10 1.17
C ILE A 45 -9.94 -15.77 1.24
N GLY A 46 -11.02 -15.75 2.01
CA GLY A 46 -11.86 -14.56 2.14
C GLY A 46 -12.46 -14.13 0.79
N LEU A 47 -12.19 -12.89 0.39
CA LEU A 47 -12.77 -12.28 -0.81
C LEU A 47 -12.08 -12.65 -2.12
N GLY A 48 -10.90 -13.28 -2.08
CA GLY A 48 -10.12 -13.47 -3.31
C GLY A 48 -9.06 -14.54 -3.22
N ILE A 49 -8.05 -14.37 -4.05
CA ILE A 49 -6.91 -15.29 -4.17
C ILE A 49 -6.07 -15.23 -2.88
N SER A 50 -5.60 -16.37 -2.39
CA SER A 50 -4.69 -16.37 -1.24
C SER A 50 -3.39 -15.61 -1.55
N ASP A 51 -2.87 -14.85 -0.58
CA ASP A 51 -1.61 -14.10 -0.78
C ASP A 51 -0.43 -15.04 -1.09
N LYS A 52 -0.51 -16.29 -0.61
CA LYS A 52 0.49 -17.34 -0.83
C LYS A 52 0.60 -17.73 -2.31
N GLU A 53 -0.48 -18.20 -2.93
CA GLU A 53 -0.45 -18.58 -4.35
C GLU A 53 -0.34 -17.35 -5.25
N TYR A 54 -0.95 -16.23 -4.83
CA TYR A 54 -0.86 -14.96 -5.53
C TYR A 54 0.59 -14.50 -5.68
N PHE A 55 1.38 -14.45 -4.60
CA PHE A 55 2.79 -14.05 -4.69
C PHE A 55 3.66 -15.01 -5.50
N GLN A 56 3.33 -16.31 -5.54
CA GLN A 56 4.00 -17.25 -6.44
C GLN A 56 3.76 -16.88 -7.90
N LYS A 57 2.53 -16.55 -8.30
CA LYS A 57 2.24 -16.08 -9.67
C LYS A 57 2.90 -14.74 -9.96
N THR A 58 2.88 -13.81 -9.01
CA THR A 58 3.54 -12.51 -9.14
C THR A 58 5.03 -12.67 -9.38
N LEU A 59 5.71 -13.58 -8.67
CA LEU A 59 7.13 -13.87 -8.91
C LEU A 59 7.38 -14.40 -10.32
N GLU A 60 6.55 -15.34 -10.80
CA GLU A 60 6.67 -15.89 -12.16
C GLU A 60 6.44 -14.84 -13.26
N ILE A 61 5.61 -13.82 -12.98
CA ILE A 61 5.45 -12.66 -13.86
C ILE A 61 6.72 -11.80 -13.82
N ILE A 62 7.23 -11.45 -12.63
CA ILE A 62 8.43 -10.63 -12.44
C ILE A 62 9.64 -11.23 -13.17
N LYS A 63 9.85 -12.55 -13.06
CA LYS A 63 10.96 -13.26 -13.72
C LYS A 63 10.99 -13.09 -15.25
N LYS A 64 9.86 -12.74 -15.86
CA LYS A 64 9.72 -12.55 -17.31
C LYS A 64 9.80 -11.08 -17.73
N GLN A 65 9.86 -10.16 -16.77
CA GLN A 65 9.87 -8.72 -17.04
C GLN A 65 11.20 -8.27 -17.61
N LYS A 66 11.15 -7.38 -18.59
CA LYS A 66 12.34 -6.68 -19.08
C LYS A 66 12.83 -5.70 -18.01
N GLN A 67 14.12 -5.77 -17.67
CA GLN A 67 14.74 -4.81 -16.76
C GLN A 67 15.19 -3.53 -17.51
N PRO A 68 15.13 -2.34 -16.86
CA PRO A 68 14.55 -2.10 -15.54
C PRO A 68 13.02 -2.17 -15.56
N PHE A 69 12.39 -2.52 -14.43
CA PHE A 69 10.93 -2.60 -14.32
C PHE A 69 10.37 -1.82 -13.14
N TYR A 70 9.11 -1.40 -13.26
CA TYR A 70 8.31 -0.82 -12.19
C TYR A 70 7.01 -1.63 -12.08
N GLY A 71 6.95 -2.47 -11.05
CA GLY A 71 5.83 -3.35 -10.75
C GLY A 71 5.01 -2.84 -9.58
N VAL A 72 3.68 -2.91 -9.70
CA VAL A 72 2.75 -2.67 -8.58
C VAL A 72 1.94 -3.94 -8.33
N THR A 73 1.76 -4.29 -7.06
CA THR A 73 0.95 -5.43 -6.65
C THR A 73 0.21 -5.12 -5.35
N VAL A 74 -0.90 -5.82 -5.10
CA VAL A 74 -1.79 -5.62 -3.94
C VAL A 74 -2.10 -6.98 -3.30
N THR A 75 -2.11 -7.04 -1.96
CA THR A 75 -2.54 -8.24 -1.19
C THR A 75 -4.03 -8.19 -0.89
N ILE A 76 -4.67 -9.33 -0.62
CA ILE A 76 -6.12 -9.38 -0.35
C ILE A 76 -6.52 -10.24 0.85
N THR A 77 -5.66 -11.16 1.31
CA THR A 77 -6.06 -12.12 2.35
C THR A 77 -6.33 -11.45 3.70
N SER A 78 -5.66 -10.35 4.00
CA SER A 78 -5.88 -9.53 5.20
C SER A 78 -7.13 -8.65 5.14
N HIS A 79 -8.09 -8.90 4.23
CA HIS A 79 -9.32 -8.12 4.13
C HIS A 79 -10.38 -8.57 5.15
N THR A 80 -11.21 -7.63 5.62
CA THR A 80 -12.37 -7.91 6.49
C THR A 80 -13.31 -8.97 5.85
N PRO A 81 -13.88 -9.92 6.61
CA PRO A 81 -13.89 -10.07 8.08
C PRO A 81 -12.66 -10.78 8.67
N PHE A 82 -11.54 -10.84 7.93
CA PHE A 82 -10.27 -11.43 8.38
C PHE A 82 -10.36 -12.94 8.66
N ASP A 83 -11.28 -13.62 7.97
CA ASP A 83 -11.45 -15.07 8.11
C ASP A 83 -10.31 -15.81 7.42
N LEU A 84 -9.71 -16.75 8.16
CA LEU A 84 -8.56 -17.52 7.72
C LEU A 84 -8.76 -19.00 8.07
N PRO A 85 -8.45 -19.95 7.15
CA PRO A 85 -8.45 -21.38 7.45
C PRO A 85 -7.58 -21.73 8.65
N LYS A 86 -7.94 -22.77 9.41
CA LYS A 86 -7.28 -23.11 10.68
C LYS A 86 -5.80 -23.44 10.49
N GLU A 87 -5.45 -24.09 9.40
CA GLU A 87 -4.08 -24.42 9.00
C GLU A 87 -3.19 -23.20 8.77
N TYR A 88 -3.79 -22.03 8.55
CA TYR A 88 -3.10 -20.76 8.33
C TYR A 88 -3.14 -19.83 9.55
N GLN A 89 -3.82 -20.22 10.63
CA GLN A 89 -3.81 -19.51 11.91
C GLN A 89 -2.57 -19.91 12.73
N TYR A 90 -1.47 -19.17 12.56
CA TYR A 90 -0.18 -19.51 13.16
C TYR A 90 0.00 -18.99 14.60
N LEU A 91 -0.77 -17.98 15.02
CA LEU A 91 -0.63 -17.41 16.36
C LEU A 91 -1.36 -18.27 17.39
N ASN A 92 -0.69 -18.58 18.51
CA ASN A 92 -1.32 -19.24 19.65
C ASN A 92 -2.02 -18.21 20.54
N LEU A 93 -3.23 -17.79 20.13
CA LEU A 93 -4.04 -16.80 20.85
C LEU A 93 -4.92 -17.49 21.91
N LYS A 94 -5.18 -16.80 23.03
CA LYS A 94 -6.19 -17.24 24.00
C LYS A 94 -7.55 -17.38 23.32
N GLU A 95 -8.37 -18.32 23.77
CA GLU A 95 -9.61 -18.68 23.08
C GLU A 95 -10.60 -17.51 22.93
N ASP A 96 -10.69 -16.64 23.93
CA ASP A 96 -11.53 -15.43 23.91
C ASP A 96 -11.04 -14.43 22.87
N LEU A 97 -9.73 -14.21 22.78
CA LEU A 97 -9.12 -13.37 21.74
C LEU A 97 -9.24 -14.00 20.35
N ASN A 98 -8.94 -15.29 20.20
CA ASN A 98 -8.91 -15.98 18.91
C ASN A 98 -10.28 -15.99 18.21
N LYS A 99 -11.37 -15.97 18.99
CA LYS A 99 -12.75 -15.88 18.48
C LYS A 99 -13.22 -14.44 18.24
N SER A 100 -12.46 -13.43 18.63
CA SER A 100 -12.80 -12.01 18.44
C SER A 100 -12.33 -11.48 17.08
N GLU A 101 -12.90 -10.36 16.64
CA GLU A 101 -12.47 -9.67 15.41
C GLU A 101 -11.01 -9.22 15.48
N MET A 102 -10.53 -8.85 16.67
CA MET A 102 -9.12 -8.47 16.87
C MET A 102 -8.18 -9.67 16.68
N GLY A 103 -8.55 -10.84 17.22
CA GLY A 103 -7.77 -12.06 17.04
C GLY A 103 -7.75 -12.54 15.60
N LYS A 104 -8.89 -12.47 14.91
CA LYS A 104 -8.96 -12.75 13.46
C LYS A 104 -8.06 -11.81 12.66
N TYR A 105 -8.11 -10.51 12.96
CA TYR A 105 -7.21 -9.53 12.33
C TYR A 105 -5.73 -9.87 12.57
N PHE A 106 -5.34 -10.23 13.79
CA PHE A 106 -3.97 -10.65 14.09
C PHE A 106 -3.54 -11.89 13.30
N GLN A 107 -4.39 -12.91 13.19
CA GLN A 107 -4.09 -14.09 12.38
C GLN A 107 -3.93 -13.72 10.90
N ALA A 108 -4.86 -12.94 10.35
CA ALA A 108 -4.85 -12.57 8.94
C ALA A 108 -3.65 -11.68 8.57
N ILE A 109 -3.33 -10.67 9.38
CA ILE A 109 -2.18 -9.80 9.10
C ILE A 109 -0.85 -10.55 9.28
N HIS A 110 -0.77 -11.47 10.24
CA HIS A 110 0.41 -12.32 10.42
C HIS A 110 0.59 -13.31 9.25
N TYR A 111 -0.51 -13.85 8.70
CA TYR A 111 -0.46 -14.64 7.48
C TYR A 111 0.08 -13.82 6.30
N THR A 112 -0.45 -12.62 6.06
CA THR A 112 0.00 -11.75 4.97
C THR A 112 1.46 -11.34 5.14
N ASP A 113 1.89 -10.98 6.36
CA ASP A 113 3.29 -10.70 6.71
C ASP A 113 4.22 -11.88 6.36
N LYS A 114 3.82 -13.10 6.74
CA LYS A 114 4.56 -14.32 6.37
C LYS A 114 4.66 -14.51 4.85
N GLN A 115 3.60 -14.22 4.09
CA GLN A 115 3.65 -14.36 2.63
C GLN A 115 4.49 -13.26 1.97
N ILE A 116 4.49 -12.04 2.50
CA ILE A 116 5.41 -10.97 2.08
C ILE A 116 6.87 -11.39 2.32
N GLY A 117 7.17 -11.94 3.50
CA GLY A 117 8.50 -12.48 3.82
C GLY A 117 8.93 -13.57 2.83
N ASN A 118 8.07 -14.57 2.60
CA ASN A 118 8.32 -15.63 1.61
C ASN A 118 8.54 -15.07 0.20
N PHE A 119 7.79 -14.05 -0.21
CA PHE A 119 7.92 -13.41 -1.51
C PHE A 119 9.27 -12.70 -1.65
N ILE A 120 9.69 -11.94 -0.63
CA ILE A 120 11.00 -11.27 -0.60
C ILE A 120 12.14 -12.31 -0.61
N ASP A 121 12.04 -13.37 0.18
CA ASP A 121 13.02 -14.46 0.19
C ASP A 121 13.16 -15.14 -1.18
N ASN A 122 12.06 -15.28 -1.92
CA ASN A 122 12.11 -15.87 -3.26
C ASN A 122 12.66 -14.89 -4.31
N LEU A 123 12.37 -13.59 -4.19
CA LEU A 123 13.05 -12.57 -5.01
C LEU A 123 14.57 -12.58 -4.76
N ASP A 124 14.98 -12.82 -3.51
CA ASP A 124 16.39 -12.95 -3.13
C ASP A 124 17.03 -14.19 -3.77
N LYS A 125 16.41 -15.36 -3.61
CA LYS A 125 16.89 -16.62 -4.20
C LYS A 125 17.06 -16.57 -5.73
N GLU A 126 16.20 -15.80 -6.40
CA GLU A 126 16.25 -15.61 -7.86
C GLU A 126 17.23 -14.49 -8.27
N GLY A 127 17.93 -13.85 -7.33
CA GLY A 127 18.87 -12.75 -7.59
C GLY A 127 18.21 -11.43 -7.99
N ILE A 128 16.88 -11.37 -8.00
CA ILE A 128 16.12 -10.17 -8.42
C ILE A 128 16.26 -9.06 -7.37
N LEU A 129 16.32 -9.43 -6.09
CA LEU A 129 16.38 -8.48 -4.98
C LEU A 129 17.66 -7.63 -4.96
N ASP A 130 18.75 -8.09 -5.60
CA ASP A 130 20.05 -7.40 -5.62
C ASP A 130 19.99 -5.99 -6.22
N ASN A 131 19.09 -5.80 -7.19
CA ASN A 131 18.91 -4.53 -7.91
C ASN A 131 17.45 -4.04 -7.87
N THR A 132 16.72 -4.37 -6.80
CA THR A 132 15.32 -3.98 -6.63
C THR A 132 15.14 -3.10 -5.40
N VAL A 133 14.36 -2.03 -5.55
CA VAL A 133 13.80 -1.28 -4.42
C VAL A 133 12.38 -1.78 -4.17
N ILE A 134 12.14 -2.34 -2.99
CA ILE A 134 10.83 -2.74 -2.51
C ILE A 134 10.21 -1.59 -1.72
N VAL A 135 8.99 -1.21 -2.11
CA VAL A 135 8.17 -0.25 -1.35
C VAL A 135 6.96 -0.98 -0.83
N LEU A 136 6.88 -1.16 0.49
CA LEU A 136 5.72 -1.74 1.16
C LEU A 136 4.99 -0.64 1.92
N TYR A 137 3.69 -0.47 1.70
CA TYR A 137 2.88 0.46 2.46
C TYR A 137 1.48 -0.09 2.71
N GLY A 138 0.87 0.29 3.83
CA GLY A 138 -0.54 -0.03 4.11
C GLY A 138 -1.47 0.86 3.30
N ASP A 139 -2.58 0.33 2.81
CA ASP A 139 -3.56 1.08 2.02
C ASP A 139 -4.48 1.95 2.89
N HIS A 140 -4.96 1.41 4.01
CA HIS A 140 -5.81 2.10 4.98
C HIS A 140 -5.84 1.42 6.36
N THR A 141 -6.65 1.96 7.28
CA THR A 141 -6.88 1.38 8.61
C THR A 141 -7.46 -0.04 8.53
N GLY A 142 -7.03 -0.91 9.43
CA GLY A 142 -7.44 -2.32 9.47
C GLY A 142 -8.74 -2.55 10.24
N VAL A 143 -8.66 -3.35 11.30
CA VAL A 143 -9.80 -3.83 12.09
C VAL A 143 -10.69 -2.70 12.65
N HIS A 144 -10.10 -1.55 13.01
CA HIS A 144 -10.82 -0.43 13.64
C HIS A 144 -11.88 0.20 12.74
N LYS A 145 -11.68 0.17 11.41
CA LYS A 145 -12.64 0.74 10.46
C LYS A 145 -14.03 0.10 10.55
N TYR A 146 -14.08 -1.19 10.89
CA TYR A 146 -15.31 -1.99 10.87
C TYR A 146 -15.74 -2.50 12.24
N PHE A 147 -14.81 -2.61 13.20
CA PHE A 147 -15.04 -3.33 14.46
C PHE A 147 -14.63 -2.57 15.72
N GLN A 148 -14.42 -1.25 15.66
CA GLN A 148 -14.03 -0.43 16.83
C GLN A 148 -14.93 -0.69 18.05
N ASP A 149 -16.24 -0.69 17.89
CA ASP A 149 -17.18 -0.88 19.02
C ASP A 149 -17.02 -2.27 19.65
N LYS A 150 -16.87 -3.32 18.84
CA LYS A 150 -16.62 -4.68 19.33
C LYS A 150 -15.30 -4.76 20.09
N ILE A 151 -14.24 -4.12 19.58
CA ILE A 151 -12.94 -4.05 20.26
C ILE A 151 -13.08 -3.30 21.59
N ASN A 152 -13.79 -2.16 21.62
CA ASN A 152 -14.04 -1.38 22.83
C ASN A 152 -14.78 -2.20 23.91
N MET A 153 -15.64 -3.13 23.52
CA MET A 153 -16.38 -4.00 24.44
C MET A 153 -15.58 -5.22 24.95
N MET A 154 -14.38 -5.49 24.42
CA MET A 154 -13.54 -6.59 24.88
C MET A 154 -13.07 -6.36 26.32
N LYS A 155 -13.15 -7.42 27.15
CA LYS A 155 -12.77 -7.39 28.57
C LYS A 155 -11.25 -7.40 28.78
N ASN A 156 -10.54 -8.26 28.06
CA ASN A 156 -9.10 -8.50 28.22
C ASN A 156 -8.29 -7.83 27.09
N LYS A 157 -8.57 -6.56 26.80
CA LYS A 157 -7.88 -5.81 25.72
C LYS A 157 -6.68 -5.04 26.23
N GLU A 158 -5.62 -4.99 25.42
CA GLU A 158 -4.52 -4.05 25.65
C GLU A 158 -4.93 -2.64 25.21
N GLU A 159 -4.37 -1.62 25.86
CA GLU A 159 -4.75 -0.22 25.63
C GLU A 159 -4.57 0.22 24.16
N TRP A 160 -3.49 -0.23 23.53
CA TRP A 160 -3.19 0.10 22.14
C TRP A 160 -4.18 -0.54 21.15
N TRP A 161 -4.94 -1.58 21.54
CA TRP A 161 -5.93 -2.20 20.64
C TRP A 161 -7.07 -1.27 20.31
N THR A 162 -7.38 -0.30 21.17
CA THR A 162 -8.44 0.68 20.91
C THR A 162 -7.96 1.92 20.17
N ASN A 163 -6.65 2.11 20.05
CA ASN A 163 -6.08 3.27 19.38
C ASN A 163 -6.19 3.11 17.86
N ASN A 164 -6.86 4.05 17.22
CA ASN A 164 -6.94 4.18 15.77
C ASN A 164 -6.41 5.56 15.36
N ASP A 165 -5.08 5.70 15.31
CA ASP A 165 -4.41 6.95 14.96
C ASP A 165 -4.21 7.14 13.45
N ASN A 166 -4.87 6.29 12.63
CA ASN A 166 -4.81 6.27 11.17
C ASN A 166 -3.38 6.09 10.58
N LYS A 167 -2.41 5.63 11.38
CA LYS A 167 -1.08 5.33 10.85
C LYS A 167 -1.07 4.02 10.07
N ILE A 168 -0.40 4.07 8.93
CA ILE A 168 -0.11 2.93 8.06
C ILE A 168 1.41 2.78 7.95
N PRO A 169 1.94 1.55 7.80
CA PRO A 169 3.36 1.36 7.58
C PRO A 169 3.79 1.94 6.23
N LEU A 170 5.03 2.43 6.14
CA LEU A 170 5.77 2.69 4.91
C LEU A 170 7.21 2.20 5.11
N LEU A 171 7.61 1.21 4.32
CA LEU A 171 8.95 0.67 4.28
C LEU A 171 9.48 0.84 2.86
N VAL A 172 10.67 1.43 2.73
CA VAL A 172 11.43 1.48 1.47
C VAL A 172 12.72 0.73 1.70
N TYR A 173 12.87 -0.40 1.02
CA TYR A 173 13.92 -1.37 1.26
C TYR A 173 14.68 -1.69 -0.03
N ASN A 174 15.99 -1.77 0.08
CA ASN A 174 16.88 -2.45 -0.86
C ASN A 174 18.05 -3.04 -0.05
N LYS A 175 18.81 -3.97 -0.64
CA LYS A 175 19.92 -4.62 0.08
C LYS A 175 21.06 -3.69 0.50
N ASN A 176 21.28 -2.62 -0.26
CA ASN A 176 22.51 -1.83 -0.19
C ASN A 176 22.38 -0.50 0.56
N SER A 177 21.17 -0.05 0.94
CA SER A 177 21.02 1.20 1.67
C SER A 177 21.03 1.01 3.19
N PRO A 178 21.71 1.90 3.94
CA PRO A 178 21.69 1.85 5.39
C PRO A 178 20.28 2.14 5.92
N PRO A 179 19.87 1.50 7.03
CA PRO A 179 18.58 1.75 7.64
C PRO A 179 18.51 3.19 8.18
N ARG A 180 17.36 3.82 8.00
CA ARG A 180 17.05 5.11 8.63
C ARG A 180 15.56 5.22 8.88
N THR A 181 15.19 5.89 9.97
CA THR A 181 13.80 6.22 10.30
C THR A 181 13.53 7.67 9.93
N ILE A 182 12.41 7.91 9.26
CA ILE A 182 11.89 9.25 8.98
C ILE A 182 10.63 9.42 9.79
N SER A 183 10.66 10.31 10.78
CA SER A 183 9.53 10.55 11.69
C SER A 183 8.59 11.66 11.20
N THR A 184 8.85 12.25 10.04
CA THR A 184 8.04 13.32 9.44
C THR A 184 6.63 12.81 9.13
N TYR A 185 5.62 13.56 9.55
CA TYR A 185 4.23 13.34 9.15
C TYR A 185 4.10 13.51 7.64
N GLY A 186 3.58 12.47 6.99
CA GLY A 186 3.30 12.40 5.57
C GLY A 186 2.19 11.39 5.28
N GLY A 187 1.71 11.36 4.05
CA GLY A 187 0.67 10.43 3.61
C GLY A 187 0.94 9.86 2.22
N PRO A 188 0.05 8.98 1.69
CA PRO A 188 0.24 8.34 0.39
C PRO A 188 0.48 9.30 -0.79
N VAL A 189 -0.04 10.53 -0.72
CA VAL A 189 0.18 11.58 -1.73
C VAL A 189 1.66 11.96 -1.88
N ASP A 190 2.46 11.75 -0.84
CA ASP A 190 3.89 12.05 -0.80
C ASP A 190 4.76 10.94 -1.42
N LEU A 191 4.19 9.76 -1.73
CA LEU A 191 4.95 8.63 -2.28
C LEU A 191 5.54 8.92 -3.66
N VAL A 192 4.75 9.45 -4.59
CA VAL A 192 5.20 9.73 -5.97
C VAL A 192 6.41 10.68 -6.00
N PRO A 193 6.40 11.86 -5.36
CA PRO A 193 7.57 12.74 -5.37
C PRO A 193 8.76 12.16 -4.57
N THR A 194 8.51 11.41 -3.50
CA THR A 194 9.56 10.76 -2.69
C THR A 194 10.29 9.68 -3.50
N LEU A 195 9.54 8.77 -4.11
CA LEU A 195 10.10 7.68 -4.93
C LEU A 195 10.69 8.21 -6.24
N GLY A 196 10.05 9.19 -6.88
CA GLY A 196 10.59 9.84 -8.07
C GLY A 196 11.99 10.42 -7.82
N TYR A 197 12.16 11.14 -6.69
CA TYR A 197 13.47 11.63 -6.27
C TYR A 197 14.46 10.50 -5.98
N LEU A 198 14.04 9.47 -5.22
CA LEU A 198 14.91 8.33 -4.86
C LEU A 198 15.41 7.57 -6.11
N MET A 199 14.56 7.44 -7.12
CA MET A 199 14.86 6.72 -8.36
C MET A 199 15.56 7.58 -9.42
N GLY A 200 15.90 8.83 -9.10
CA GLY A 200 16.60 9.73 -10.03
C GLY A 200 15.75 10.21 -11.21
N VAL A 201 14.42 10.20 -11.09
CA VAL A 201 13.53 10.78 -12.09
C VAL A 201 13.73 12.29 -12.13
N ASP A 202 13.73 12.91 -13.31
CA ASP A 202 13.76 14.38 -13.41
C ASP A 202 12.53 14.99 -12.71
N ASN A 203 12.79 15.98 -11.84
CA ASN A 203 11.79 16.66 -11.04
C ASN A 203 10.58 17.16 -11.84
N LYS A 204 10.75 17.55 -13.10
CA LYS A 204 9.64 18.01 -13.95
C LYS A 204 8.54 16.96 -14.14
N HIS A 205 8.84 15.68 -13.95
CA HIS A 205 7.90 14.58 -14.14
C HIS A 205 7.08 14.22 -12.89
N TYR A 206 7.55 14.56 -11.69
CA TYR A 206 6.82 14.26 -10.44
C TYR A 206 6.39 15.50 -9.65
N ASN A 207 6.90 16.69 -9.99
CA ASN A 207 6.49 17.97 -9.38
C ASN A 207 5.11 18.47 -9.83
N THR A 208 4.33 17.62 -10.50
CA THR A 208 2.92 17.82 -10.83
C THR A 208 1.99 17.27 -9.75
N GLY A 209 2.50 16.43 -8.86
CA GLY A 209 1.76 15.89 -7.71
C GLY A 209 1.56 16.93 -6.61
N MET A 210 0.57 16.70 -5.74
CA MET A 210 0.27 17.57 -4.59
C MET A 210 1.07 17.22 -3.33
N GLY A 211 1.83 16.12 -3.37
CA GLY A 211 2.66 15.67 -2.26
C GLY A 211 4.03 16.34 -2.21
N ARG A 212 4.83 15.92 -1.23
CA ARG A 212 6.19 16.40 -1.00
C ARG A 212 7.18 15.24 -0.96
N ASN A 213 8.44 15.51 -1.26
CA ASN A 213 9.51 14.55 -1.03
C ASN A 213 9.81 14.44 0.48
N LEU A 214 9.49 13.31 1.10
CA LEU A 214 9.72 13.06 2.53
C LEU A 214 11.20 12.95 2.91
N LEU A 215 12.11 12.77 1.93
CA LEU A 215 13.54 12.60 2.19
C LEU A 215 14.27 13.93 2.44
N ASN A 216 13.66 15.08 2.09
CA ASN A 216 14.31 16.39 2.18
C ASN A 216 13.35 17.56 2.48
N THR A 217 12.14 17.28 2.97
CA THR A 217 11.17 18.32 3.32
C THR A 217 11.38 18.85 4.75
N ASN A 218 11.15 20.15 4.94
CA ASN A 218 11.05 20.76 6.26
C ASN A 218 9.60 20.87 6.75
N LYS A 219 8.63 20.36 5.98
CA LYS A 219 7.21 20.43 6.32
C LYS A 219 6.77 19.13 6.97
N ASP A 220 6.21 19.23 8.17
CA ASP A 220 5.90 18.09 9.01
C ASP A 220 4.39 18.00 9.28
N PHE A 221 3.64 17.51 8.28
CA PHE A 221 2.18 17.37 8.42
C PHE A 221 1.58 16.38 7.44
N VAL A 222 0.42 15.83 7.79
CA VAL A 222 -0.46 15.07 6.91
C VAL A 222 -1.86 15.68 6.91
N ILE A 223 -2.57 15.57 5.78
CA ILE A 223 -3.97 15.96 5.65
C ILE A 223 -4.79 14.69 5.50
N LEU A 224 -5.73 14.46 6.41
CA LEU A 224 -6.66 13.34 6.36
C LEU A 224 -7.86 13.68 5.47
N SER A 225 -8.55 12.66 4.95
CA SER A 225 -9.70 12.83 4.05
C SER A 225 -10.90 13.57 4.68
N ASN A 226 -10.95 13.63 6.02
CA ASN A 226 -11.91 14.39 6.80
C ASN A 226 -11.50 15.87 7.03
N PHE A 227 -10.49 16.37 6.29
CA PHE A 227 -9.92 17.73 6.42
C PHE A 227 -9.15 17.98 7.72
N GLU A 228 -8.90 16.96 8.54
CA GLU A 228 -8.02 17.10 9.69
C GLU A 228 -6.56 17.26 9.23
N VAL A 229 -5.82 18.14 9.90
CA VAL A 229 -4.40 18.37 9.65
C VAL A 229 -3.64 17.99 10.91
N ILE A 230 -2.79 16.98 10.78
CA ILE A 230 -1.99 16.43 11.89
C ILE A 230 -0.52 16.75 11.60
N GLY A 231 0.21 17.20 12.62
CA GLY A 231 1.65 17.46 12.55
C GLY A 231 2.05 18.78 13.21
N ASN A 232 3.30 19.17 13.02
CA ASN A 232 3.88 20.39 13.56
C ASN A 232 3.57 21.58 12.63
N VAL A 233 2.35 22.13 12.76
CA VAL A 233 1.83 23.22 11.92
C VAL A 233 1.13 24.30 12.73
N THR A 234 1.24 25.55 12.28
CA THR A 234 0.51 26.70 12.82
C THR A 234 -0.97 26.68 12.44
N GLU A 235 -1.83 27.40 13.15
CA GLU A 235 -3.26 27.51 12.81
C GLU A 235 -3.50 28.13 11.43
N GLU A 236 -2.66 29.09 11.02
CA GLU A 236 -2.71 29.66 9.67
C GLU A 236 -2.41 28.60 8.60
N GLU A 237 -1.37 27.80 8.82
CA GLU A 237 -1.02 26.67 7.95
C GLU A 237 -2.12 25.62 7.89
N LYS A 238 -2.73 25.27 9.03
CA LYS A 238 -3.86 24.33 9.06
C LYS A 238 -5.01 24.81 8.17
N ASN A 239 -5.39 26.08 8.29
CA ASN A 239 -6.46 26.66 7.48
C ASN A 239 -6.11 26.65 5.98
N LYS A 240 -4.86 26.97 5.64
CA LYS A 240 -4.36 26.89 4.26
C LYS A 240 -4.36 25.45 3.73
N PHE A 241 -3.84 24.50 4.49
CA PHE A 241 -3.67 23.10 4.05
C PHE A 241 -5.01 22.39 3.85
N LYS A 242 -6.04 22.73 4.64
CA LYS A 242 -7.42 22.26 4.39
C LYS A 242 -7.92 22.56 2.97
N THR A 243 -7.47 23.66 2.36
CA THR A 243 -7.86 24.01 0.98
C THR A 243 -7.23 23.10 -0.08
N TYR A 244 -6.18 22.34 0.25
CA TYR A 244 -5.50 21.47 -0.71
C TYR A 244 -6.39 20.30 -1.15
N LEU A 245 -7.21 19.74 -0.26
CA LEU A 245 -8.20 18.72 -0.65
C LEU A 245 -9.24 19.28 -1.63
N ILE A 246 -9.68 20.53 -1.42
CA ILE A 246 -10.61 21.21 -2.34
C ILE A 246 -9.95 21.43 -3.70
N LEU A 247 -8.67 21.82 -3.71
CA LEU A 247 -7.92 21.96 -4.96
C LEU A 247 -7.78 20.61 -5.67
N SER A 248 -7.47 19.53 -4.95
CA SER A 248 -7.40 18.17 -5.50
C SER A 248 -8.71 17.75 -6.16
N ASP A 249 -9.84 17.93 -5.48
CA ASP A 249 -11.18 17.64 -6.02
C ASP A 249 -11.46 18.46 -7.28
N LYS A 250 -11.13 19.77 -7.29
CA LYS A 250 -11.27 20.63 -8.47
C LYS A 250 -10.41 20.14 -9.64
N LEU A 251 -9.17 19.73 -9.40
CA LEU A 251 -8.27 19.21 -10.45
C LEU A 251 -8.86 17.94 -11.10
N ILE A 252 -9.40 17.03 -10.28
CA ILE A 252 -10.02 15.78 -10.72
C ILE A 252 -11.31 16.08 -11.51
N ARG A 253 -12.26 16.81 -10.91
CA ARG A 253 -13.57 17.10 -11.53
C ARG A 253 -13.48 17.91 -12.82
N SER A 254 -12.49 18.80 -12.91
CA SER A 254 -12.30 19.62 -14.12
C SER A 254 -11.53 18.90 -15.23
N ASN A 255 -11.04 17.69 -14.97
CA ASN A 255 -10.11 16.94 -15.81
C ASN A 255 -8.91 17.82 -16.21
N TYR A 256 -8.30 18.48 -15.22
CA TYR A 256 -7.35 19.57 -15.42
C TYR A 256 -6.15 19.19 -16.30
N PHE A 257 -5.60 17.99 -16.09
CA PHE A 257 -4.41 17.55 -16.82
C PHE A 257 -4.70 17.10 -18.24
N TYR A 258 -5.92 16.62 -18.54
CA TYR A 258 -6.31 16.32 -19.92
C TYR A 258 -6.40 17.58 -20.78
N LYS A 259 -6.90 18.69 -20.21
CA LYS A 259 -7.02 19.98 -20.92
C LYS A 259 -5.69 20.71 -21.16
N LYS A 260 -4.60 20.22 -20.56
CA LYS A 260 -3.25 20.81 -20.67
C LYS A 260 -2.33 20.10 -21.66
N GLN A 261 -2.72 18.92 -22.13
CA GLN A 261 -2.02 18.17 -23.19
C GLN A 261 -2.38 18.76 -24.55
#